data_AF-A0A946IH70-F1
#
_entry.id   AF-A0A946IH70-F1
#
_cell.length_a   1.000
_cell.length_b   1.000
_cell.length_c   1.000
_cell.angle_alpha   90.00
_cell.angle_beta   90.00
_cell.angle_gamma   90.00
#
_symmetry.space_group_name_H-M   'P 1'
#
loop_
_entity.id
_entity.type
_entity.pdbx_description
1 polymer ?
#
loop_
_entity_poly.entity_id
_entity_poly.type
_entity_poly.pdbx_seq_one_letter_code
_entity_poly.pdbx_strand_id
1 'polypeptide(L)'
;MFCQGCHTPNGMGGESVPRINGFIGNFLTFPEGREFLVRVPGSAYSPLSNKELAEVLNWMVINFGGDSIPKDFKNYTENEIGALRLKPLNEIDNYRKELLSIIGL
;
A
#
# COMPACT_ATOMS: atom_id res chain seq x y z
N MET A 1 14.94 -2.31 -0.10
CA MET A 1 15.26 -0.90 -0.41
C MET A 1 14.16 -0.19 -1.20
N PHE A 2 13.50 -0.84 -2.16
CA PHE A 2 12.61 -0.21 -3.15
C PHE A 2 11.52 0.74 -2.60
N CYS A 3 10.93 0.47 -1.44
CA CYS A 3 9.90 1.34 -0.86
C CYS A 3 10.42 2.24 0.29
N GLN A 4 11.53 1.83 0.93
CA GLN A 4 12.14 2.55 2.07
C GLN A 4 12.85 3.84 1.64
N GLY A 5 13.23 3.96 0.36
CA GLY A 5 13.79 5.21 -0.18
C GLY A 5 12.84 6.41 -0.01
N CYS A 6 11.53 6.16 -0.17
CA CYS A 6 10.50 7.18 0.04
C CYS A 6 9.90 7.12 1.46
N HIS A 7 9.57 5.92 1.95
CA HIS A 7 8.86 5.75 3.21
C HIS A 7 9.73 5.76 4.46
N THR A 8 11.05 5.95 4.30
CA THR A 8 12.10 5.81 5.31
C THR A 8 12.22 4.37 5.86
N PRO A 9 13.37 3.98 6.46
CA PRO A 9 13.53 2.64 7.02
C PRO A 9 12.56 2.32 8.18
N ASN A 10 12.13 3.35 8.93
CA ASN A 10 11.17 3.21 10.03
C ASN A 10 9.71 3.44 9.60
N GLY A 11 9.42 3.59 8.31
CA GLY A 11 8.07 3.72 7.79
C GLY A 11 7.35 5.02 8.16
N MET A 12 8.09 6.06 8.55
CA MET A 12 7.54 7.35 8.94
C MET A 12 7.23 8.25 7.75
N GLY A 13 7.88 8.01 6.61
CA GLY A 13 7.72 8.83 5.41
C GLY A 13 8.40 10.20 5.50
N GLY A 14 7.93 11.14 4.68
CA GLY A 14 8.43 12.51 4.55
C GLY A 14 7.29 13.46 4.20
N GLU A 15 7.60 14.69 3.81
CA GLU A 15 6.58 15.75 3.60
C GLU A 15 5.46 15.35 2.63
N SER A 16 5.83 14.82 1.46
CA SER A 16 4.87 14.33 0.44
C SER A 16 4.65 12.81 0.47
N VAL A 17 5.33 12.09 1.37
CA VAL A 17 5.27 10.62 1.43
C VAL A 17 4.66 10.19 2.76
N PRO A 18 3.49 9.52 2.77
CA PRO A 18 2.79 9.25 4.01
C PRO A 18 3.50 8.23 4.89
N ARG A 19 3.26 8.37 6.20
CA ARG A 19 3.55 7.35 7.21
C ARG A 19 2.82 6.05 6.88
N ILE A 20 3.54 4.95 6.93
CA ILE A 20 3.01 3.58 6.80
C ILE A 20 3.08 2.81 8.13
N ASN A 21 4.00 3.18 9.02
CA ASN A 21 4.20 2.50 10.30
C ASN A 21 2.98 2.64 11.23
N GLY A 22 2.44 1.52 11.71
CA GLY A 22 1.19 1.42 12.44
C GLY A 22 -0.05 1.86 11.65
N PHE A 23 0.04 2.05 10.33
CA PHE A 23 -1.02 2.71 9.55
C PHE A 23 -1.42 1.96 8.27
N ILE A 24 -0.47 1.32 7.58
CA ILE A 24 -0.71 0.73 6.25
C ILE A 24 -1.80 -0.34 6.24
N GLY A 25 -2.05 -1.00 7.37
CA GLY A 25 -3.08 -2.02 7.51
C GLY A 25 -4.51 -1.47 7.40
N ASN A 26 -4.75 -0.18 7.70
CA ASN A 26 -6.08 0.43 7.60
C ASN A 26 -6.66 0.30 6.18
N PHE A 27 -5.82 0.41 5.16
CA PHE A 27 -6.23 0.25 3.76
C PHE A 27 -6.69 -1.17 3.43
N LEU A 28 -6.35 -2.18 4.24
CA LEU A 28 -6.71 -3.57 3.97
C LEU A 28 -8.10 -3.94 4.51
N THR A 29 -8.76 -3.03 5.22
CA THR A 29 -10.08 -3.27 5.85
C THR A 29 -11.23 -3.22 4.85
N PHE A 30 -10.99 -2.77 3.61
CA PHE A 30 -11.99 -2.69 2.55
C PHE A 30 -11.35 -2.81 1.16
N PRO A 31 -12.10 -3.22 0.12
CA PRO A 31 -11.54 -3.56 -1.19
C PRO A 31 -10.77 -2.41 -1.86
N GLU A 32 -11.32 -1.20 -1.88
CA GLU A 32 -10.74 -0.05 -2.57
C GLU A 32 -9.42 0.39 -1.94
N GLY A 33 -9.30 0.33 -0.60
CA GLY A 33 -8.04 0.57 0.10
C GLY A 33 -6.99 -0.48 -0.23
N ARG A 34 -7.39 -1.75 -0.35
CA ARG A 34 -6.48 -2.83 -0.70
C ARG A 34 -5.93 -2.62 -2.11
N GLU A 35 -6.79 -2.21 -3.05
CA GLU A 35 -6.37 -1.87 -4.41
C GLU A 35 -5.44 -0.65 -4.45
N PHE A 36 -5.72 0.35 -3.62
CA PHE A 36 -4.95 1.60 -3.55
C PHE A 36 -3.45 1.35 -3.38
N LEU A 37 -3.05 0.48 -2.44
CA LEU A 37 -1.63 0.20 -2.17
C LEU A 37 -0.87 -0.34 -3.41
N VAL A 38 -1.57 -1.06 -4.29
CA VAL A 38 -1.01 -1.62 -5.52
C VAL A 38 -0.97 -0.57 -6.64
N ARG A 39 -1.99 0.30 -6.69
CA ARG A 39 -2.21 1.27 -7.76
C ARG A 39 -1.49 2.60 -7.57
N VAL A 40 -0.95 2.88 -6.37
CA VAL A 40 -0.04 4.01 -6.14
C VAL A 40 1.11 3.95 -7.17
N PRO A 41 1.46 5.05 -7.87
CA PRO A 41 2.45 5.04 -8.95
C PRO A 41 3.78 4.38 -8.59
N GLY A 42 4.28 4.58 -7.37
CA GLY A 42 5.50 3.93 -6.90
C GLY A 42 5.44 2.40 -6.88
N SER A 43 4.26 1.83 -6.59
CA SER A 43 4.00 0.38 -6.66
C SER A 43 3.72 -0.04 -8.11
N ALA A 44 2.79 0.65 -8.77
CA ALA A 44 2.31 0.28 -10.09
C ALA A 44 3.41 0.30 -11.16
N TYR A 45 4.30 1.30 -11.13
CA TYR A 45 5.42 1.45 -12.06
C TYR A 45 6.75 0.91 -11.54
N SER A 46 6.75 0.19 -10.41
CA SER A 46 7.95 -0.45 -9.86
C SER A 46 8.63 -1.36 -10.89
N PRO A 47 9.96 -1.45 -10.95
CA PRO A 47 10.64 -2.41 -11.83
C PRO A 47 10.48 -3.87 -11.37
N LEU A 48 9.93 -4.11 -10.17
CA LEU A 48 9.70 -5.45 -9.64
C LEU A 48 8.69 -6.22 -10.48
N SER A 49 8.87 -7.55 -10.56
CA SER A 49 7.84 -8.44 -11.08
C SER A 49 6.57 -8.41 -10.20
N ASN A 50 5.46 -8.94 -10.71
CA ASN A 50 4.21 -9.03 -9.94
C ASN A 50 4.39 -9.86 -8.65
N LYS A 51 5.18 -10.94 -8.73
CA LYS A 51 5.51 -11.78 -7.59
C LYS A 51 6.33 -11.04 -6.55
N GLU A 52 7.41 -10.39 -6.95
CA GLU A 52 8.28 -9.63 -6.04
C GLU A 52 7.52 -8.45 -5.40
N LEU A 53 6.66 -7.76 -6.15
CA LEU A 53 5.85 -6.69 -5.58
C LEU A 53 4.83 -7.23 -4.57
N ALA A 54 4.21 -8.39 -4.83
CA ALA A 54 3.33 -9.04 -3.86
C ALA A 54 4.09 -9.35 -2.56
N GLU A 55 5.29 -9.95 -2.67
CA GLU A 55 6.15 -10.26 -1.53
C GLU A 55 6.52 -9.01 -0.73
N VAL A 56 6.93 -7.94 -1.41
CA VAL A 56 7.30 -6.67 -0.77
C VAL A 56 6.09 -6.00 -0.09
N LEU A 57 4.92 -5.95 -0.74
CA LEU A 57 3.72 -5.37 -0.13
C LEU A 57 3.27 -6.16 1.10
N ASN A 58 3.27 -7.49 1.02
CA ASN A 58 2.96 -8.35 2.17
C ASN A 58 3.95 -8.12 3.31
N TRP A 59 5.25 -8.07 3.00
CA TRP A 59 6.29 -7.76 3.99
C TRP A 59 6.07 -6.38 4.62
N MET A 60 5.75 -5.35 3.83
CA MET A 60 5.47 -4.01 4.35
C MET A 60 4.27 -4.00 5.28
N VAL A 61 3.18 -4.69 4.93
CA VAL A 61 2.00 -4.82 5.79
C VAL A 61 2.37 -5.48 7.11
N ILE A 62 3.11 -6.60 7.08
CA ILE A 62 3.48 -7.34 8.29
C ILE A 62 4.41 -6.51 9.19
N ASN A 63 5.36 -5.77 8.62
CA ASN A 63 6.40 -5.06 9.40
C ASN A 63 5.96 -3.66 9.83
N PHE A 64 5.08 -3.02 9.07
CA PHE A 64 4.64 -1.64 9.33
C PHE A 64 3.16 -1.54 9.67
N GLY A 65 2.37 -2.60 9.61
CA GLY A 65 0.93 -2.52 9.87
C GLY A 65 0.58 -2.39 11.35
N GLY A 66 1.31 -3.06 12.25
CA GLY A 66 0.99 -3.06 13.69
C GLY A 66 -0.48 -3.41 13.95
N ASP A 67 -1.13 -2.68 14.87
CA ASP A 67 -2.55 -2.90 15.22
C ASP A 67 -3.53 -2.52 14.11
N SER A 68 -3.07 -1.85 13.03
CA SER A 68 -3.94 -1.52 11.90
C SER A 68 -4.22 -2.71 10.96
N ILE A 69 -3.51 -3.84 11.12
CA ILE A 69 -3.72 -5.02 10.26
C ILE A 69 -5.04 -5.71 10.64
N PRO A 70 -5.98 -5.90 9.71
CA PRO A 70 -7.22 -6.63 9.99
C PRO A 70 -6.91 -8.12 10.28
N LYS A 71 -7.70 -8.72 11.18
CA LYS A 71 -7.50 -10.12 11.63
C LYS A 71 -7.60 -11.14 10.49
N ASP A 72 -8.38 -10.82 9.47
CA ASP A 72 -8.61 -11.64 8.29
C ASP A 72 -7.75 -11.21 7.09
N PHE A 73 -6.64 -10.50 7.34
CA PHE A 73 -5.70 -10.10 6.31
C PHE A 73 -5.28 -11.31 5.44
N LYS A 74 -5.51 -11.16 4.13
CA LYS A 74 -5.02 -12.09 3.11
C LYS A 74 -3.84 -11.46 2.38
N ASN A 75 -2.77 -12.23 2.25
CA ASN A 75 -1.61 -11.83 1.47
C ASN A 75 -2.02 -11.48 0.03
N TYR A 76 -1.43 -10.41 -0.51
CA TYR A 76 -1.45 -10.11 -1.94
C TYR A 76 -0.90 -11.28 -2.73
N THR A 77 -1.54 -11.54 -3.87
CA THR A 77 -1.12 -12.58 -4.82
C THR A 77 -0.52 -11.96 -6.08
N GLU A 78 0.34 -12.72 -6.76
CA GLU A 78 0.91 -12.29 -8.05
C GLU A 78 -0.16 -11.89 -9.08
N ASN A 79 -1.23 -12.67 -9.19
CA ASN A 79 -2.33 -12.40 -10.13
C ASN A 79 -3.09 -11.11 -9.79
N GLU A 80 -3.38 -10.89 -8.51
CA GLU A 80 -4.02 -9.67 -8.03
C GLU A 80 -3.16 -8.44 -8.33
N ILE A 81 -1.86 -8.52 -8.04
CA ILE A 81 -0.92 -7.46 -8.36
C ILE A 81 -0.90 -7.19 -9.87
N GLY A 82 -0.76 -8.24 -10.68
CA GLY A 82 -0.71 -8.10 -12.14
C GLY A 82 -1.95 -7.42 -12.73
N ALA A 83 -3.13 -7.71 -12.21
CA ALA A 83 -4.37 -7.09 -12.67
C ALA A 83 -4.48 -5.61 -12.27
N LEU A 84 -4.10 -5.28 -11.02
CA LEU A 84 -4.28 -3.93 -10.46
C LEU A 84 -3.24 -2.93 -10.96
N ARG A 85 -1.99 -3.37 -11.17
CA ARG A 85 -0.89 -2.49 -11.65
C ARG A 85 -1.16 -1.89 -13.02
N LEU A 86 -2.03 -2.49 -13.83
CA LEU A 86 -2.46 -1.97 -15.12
C LEU A 86 -3.41 -0.76 -15.00
N LYS A 87 -3.83 -0.39 -13.78
CA LYS A 87 -4.75 0.72 -13.49
C LYS A 87 -4.13 1.71 -12.49
N PRO A 88 -2.95 2.30 -12.80
CA PRO A 88 -2.28 3.24 -11.91
C PRO A 88 -3.15 4.47 -11.63
N LEU A 89 -3.01 5.04 -10.44
CA LEU A 89 -3.69 6.27 -10.04
C LEU A 89 -2.92 7.50 -10.52
N ASN A 90 -3.63 8.50 -11.04
CA ASN A 90 -3.03 9.79 -11.41
C ASN A 90 -3.07 10.79 -10.24
N GLU A 91 -4.22 10.90 -9.57
CA GLU A 91 -4.49 11.85 -8.48
C GLU A 91 -4.47 11.13 -7.12
N ILE A 92 -3.28 10.76 -6.64
CA ILE A 92 -3.15 9.92 -5.44
C ILE A 92 -3.61 10.60 -4.16
N ASP A 93 -3.40 11.90 -4.02
CA ASP A 93 -3.65 12.60 -2.76
C ASP A 93 -5.15 12.76 -2.50
N ASN A 94 -5.91 13.13 -3.52
CA ASN A 94 -7.36 13.26 -3.43
C ASN A 94 -8.01 11.90 -3.20
N TYR A 95 -7.60 10.89 -3.96
CA TYR A 95 -8.13 9.54 -3.78
C TYR A 95 -7.80 8.99 -2.38
N ARG A 96 -6.57 9.20 -1.88
CA ARG A 96 -6.22 8.81 -0.51
C ARG A 96 -7.12 9.49 0.52
N LYS A 97 -7.41 10.78 0.38
CA LYS A 97 -8.32 11.50 1.30
C LYS A 97 -9.73 10.91 1.29
N GLU A 98 -10.25 10.56 0.12
CA GLU A 98 -11.55 9.87 0.00
C GLU A 98 -11.54 8.51 0.70
N LEU A 99 -10.46 7.74 0.54
CA LEU A 99 -10.33 6.45 1.20
C LEU A 99 -10.26 6.56 2.73
N LEU A 100 -9.60 7.59 3.25
CA LEU A 100 -9.53 7.84 4.69
C LEU A 100 -10.90 8.24 5.27
N SER A 101 -11.68 9.05 4.53
CA SER A 101 -13.01 9.45 4.99
C SER A 101 -13.98 8.26 5.11
N ILE A 102 -13.86 7.24 4.24
CA ILE A 102 -14.65 6.00 4.31
C ILE A 102 -14.48 5.27 5.65
N ILE A 103 -13.26 5.31 6.21
CA ILE A 103 -12.91 4.63 7.46
C ILE A 103 -12.83 5.58 8.67
N GLY A 104 -13.26 6.84 8.50
CA GLY A 104 -13.32 7.83 9.57
C GLY A 104 -11.95 8.36 10.04
N LEU A 105 -10.96 8.41 9.14
CA LEU A 105 -9.61 8.93 9.38
C LEU A 105 -9.32 10.22 8.59
#